data_AF-A0A1W9N0H4-F1
#
_entry.id   AF-A0A1W9N0H4-F1
#
_cell.length_a   1.000
_cell.length_b   1.000
_cell.length_c   1.000
_cell.angle_alpha   90.00
_cell.angle_beta   90.00
_cell.angle_gamma   90.00
#
_symmetry.space_group_name_H-M   'P 1'
#
loop_
_entity.id
_entity.type
_entity.pdbx_description
1 polymer ?
#
loop_
_entity_poly.entity_id
_entity_poly.type
_entity_poly.pdbx_seq_one_letter_code
_entity_poly.pdbx_strand_id
1 'polypeptide(L)'
;MVDIAIYIEGVRSENPSVYRHELFPREPQNKKSDSRYYKIVICPLQQLPKPILSRRRRRIIFIPTTWQKFVNAAEINYLYDDSPLEDRLWAEFKRLEISAQRQEFIRINKTDYALDFAVYCKSGNLDIETDGDMWHSTPERSREDNIRNNALQAAGWYQLRFNTKQVCEKMADYCVPKIAETINHLGGIAEDKFSFGKKINLKSPQIYQAGLFDTK
;
A
#
# COMPACT_ATOMS: atom_id res chain seq x y z
N MET A 1 -15.61 0.39 11.87
CA MET A 1 -15.35 0.94 10.52
C MET A 1 -15.39 2.45 10.62
N VAL A 2 -14.51 3.15 9.91
CA VAL A 2 -14.68 4.59 9.71
C VAL A 2 -15.15 4.74 8.27
N ASP A 3 -16.36 5.28 8.10
CA ASP A 3 -16.87 5.64 6.78
C ASP A 3 -16.08 6.86 6.33
N ILE A 4 -15.06 6.63 5.51
CA ILE A 4 -14.34 7.71 4.86
C ILE A 4 -15.18 8.08 3.65
N ALA A 5 -15.81 9.26 3.70
CA ALA A 5 -16.35 9.89 2.52
C ALA A 5 -15.17 10.24 1.62
N ILE A 6 -14.92 9.43 0.58
CA ILE A 6 -13.97 9.76 -0.46
C ILE A 6 -14.68 10.63 -1.49
N TYR A 7 -14.02 11.71 -1.87
CA TYR A 7 -14.56 12.72 -2.76
C TYR A 7 -14.00 12.58 -4.18
N ILE A 8 -14.83 12.86 -5.19
CA ILE A 8 -14.38 12.98 -6.59
C ILE A 8 -13.92 14.41 -6.85
N GLU A 9 -12.83 14.55 -7.60
CA GLU A 9 -12.33 15.82 -8.12
C GLU A 9 -12.33 15.83 -9.66
N GLY A 10 -12.77 16.95 -10.23
CA GLY A 10 -12.34 17.38 -11.56
C GLY A 10 -11.30 18.48 -11.40
N VAL A 11 -10.15 18.34 -12.07
CA VAL A 11 -9.12 19.39 -12.08
C VAL A 11 -9.39 20.37 -13.22
N ARG A 12 -9.50 21.65 -12.89
CA ARG A 12 -9.40 22.73 -13.89
C ARG A 12 -8.05 23.39 -13.72
N SER A 13 -7.24 23.32 -14.77
CA SER A 13 -6.02 24.13 -14.85
C SER A 13 -6.45 25.54 -15.25
N GLU A 14 -6.31 26.50 -14.33
CA GLU A 14 -6.45 27.91 -14.62
C GLU A 14 -5.11 28.59 -14.39
N ASN A 15 -4.53 29.10 -15.48
CA ASN A 15 -3.28 29.85 -15.53
C ASN A 15 -2.07 29.10 -14.91
N PRO A 16 -1.24 28.40 -15.70
CA PRO A 16 -0.28 27.42 -15.19
C PRO A 16 0.87 28.00 -14.37
N SER A 17 1.06 29.32 -14.34
CA SER A 17 2.14 29.93 -13.58
C SER A 17 1.68 31.23 -12.94
N VAL A 18 1.63 31.23 -11.61
CA VAL A 18 1.31 32.40 -10.77
C VAL A 18 2.40 32.62 -9.75
N TYR A 19 2.62 33.85 -9.33
CA TYR A 19 3.57 34.17 -8.28
C TYR A 19 3.02 33.79 -6.90
N ARG A 20 3.92 33.51 -5.94
CA ARG A 20 3.51 33.21 -4.57
C ARG A 20 2.73 34.35 -3.92
N HIS A 21 3.12 35.59 -4.19
CA HIS A 21 2.42 36.74 -3.64
C HIS A 21 0.99 36.88 -4.19
N GLU A 22 0.70 36.36 -5.39
CA GLU A 22 -0.66 36.30 -5.95
C GLU A 22 -1.48 35.17 -5.29
N LEU A 23 -0.85 34.04 -4.96
CA LEU A 23 -1.49 32.93 -4.26
C LEU A 23 -1.79 33.25 -2.79
N PHE A 24 -0.91 34.01 -2.13
CA PHE A 24 -0.98 34.33 -0.72
C PHE A 24 -0.84 35.85 -0.49
N PRO A 25 -1.85 36.66 -0.86
CA PRO A 25 -1.75 38.12 -0.86
C PRO A 25 -1.59 38.75 0.53
N ARG A 26 -1.82 37.98 1.60
CA ARG A 26 -1.64 38.41 2.99
C ARG A 26 -0.31 37.96 3.60
N GLU A 27 0.48 37.16 2.88
CA GLU A 27 1.80 36.72 3.35
C GLU A 27 2.82 37.88 3.19
N PRO A 28 3.60 38.22 4.23
CA PRO A 28 4.67 39.21 4.11
C PRO A 28 5.68 38.82 3.04
N GLN A 29 6.22 39.83 2.35
CA GLN A 29 7.18 39.59 1.28
C GLN A 29 8.42 38.87 1.82
N ASN A 30 8.82 37.80 1.13
CA ASN A 30 9.92 36.95 1.50
C ASN A 30 10.63 36.43 0.25
N LYS A 31 11.70 35.65 0.43
CA LYS A 31 12.51 35.11 -0.68
C LYS A 31 11.72 34.31 -1.72
N LYS A 32 10.53 33.80 -1.36
CA LYS A 32 9.66 33.02 -2.24
C LYS A 32 8.56 33.86 -2.90
N SER A 33 8.39 35.13 -2.55
CA SER A 33 7.29 35.95 -3.05
C SER A 33 7.26 36.06 -4.58
N ASP A 34 8.43 36.14 -5.21
CA ASP A 34 8.58 36.23 -6.67
C ASP A 34 8.81 34.85 -7.33
N SER A 35 8.68 33.76 -6.57
CA SER A 35 8.73 32.40 -7.11
C SER A 35 7.42 32.05 -7.81
N ARG A 36 7.54 31.37 -8.94
CA ARG A 36 6.41 30.88 -9.74
C ARG A 36 5.95 29.51 -9.26
N TYR A 37 4.64 29.34 -9.17
CA TYR A 37 3.96 28.12 -8.75
C TYR A 37 2.88 27.73 -9.77
N TYR A 38 2.63 26.43 -9.87
CA TYR A 38 1.47 25.92 -10.59
C TYR A 38 0.24 26.04 -9.69
N LYS A 39 -0.79 26.74 -10.17
CA LYS A 39 -2.09 26.81 -9.50
C LYS A 39 -2.98 25.70 -10.03
N ILE A 40 -3.33 24.77 -9.15
CA ILE A 40 -4.31 23.72 -9.44
C ILE A 40 -5.60 24.10 -8.74
N VAL A 41 -6.65 24.35 -9.52
CA VAL A 41 -7.99 24.62 -8.98
C VAL A 41 -8.79 23.34 -9.04
N ILE A 42 -9.30 22.95 -7.88
CA ILE A 42 -10.09 21.75 -7.69
C ILE A 42 -11.56 22.16 -7.63
N CYS A 43 -12.42 21.47 -8.37
CA CYS A 43 -13.87 21.64 -8.27
C CYS A 43 -14.39 21.27 -6.86
N PRO A 44 -15.61 21.72 -6.48
CA PRO A 44 -16.21 21.27 -5.23
C PRO A 44 -16.22 19.75 -5.11
N LEU A 45 -15.82 19.27 -3.93
CA LEU A 45 -15.75 17.86 -3.62
C LEU A 45 -17.13 17.19 -3.75
N GLN A 46 -17.21 16.12 -4.54
CA GLN A 46 -18.45 15.37 -4.73
C GLN A 46 -18.45 14.07 -3.93
N GLN A 47 -19.54 13.79 -3.23
CA GLN A 47 -19.69 12.55 -2.46
C GLN A 47 -19.95 11.36 -3.40
N LEU A 48 -19.24 10.25 -3.18
CA LEU A 48 -19.50 9.00 -3.88
C LEU A 48 -20.85 8.38 -3.45
N PRO A 49 -21.62 7.78 -4.39
CA PRO A 49 -22.84 7.03 -4.04
C PRO A 49 -22.59 5.86 -3.08
N LYS A 50 -21.40 5.26 -3.15
CA LYS A 50 -20.94 4.21 -2.24
C LYS A 50 -19.61 4.64 -1.63
N PRO A 51 -19.46 4.61 -0.30
CA PRO A 51 -18.19 4.98 0.34
C PRO A 51 -17.12 3.92 0.06
N ILE A 52 -15.87 4.36 -0.09
CA ILE A 52 -14.71 3.49 -0.13
C ILE A 52 -14.26 3.29 1.32
N LEU A 53 -14.36 2.05 1.81
CA LEU A 53 -14.19 1.77 3.23
C LEU A 53 -12.73 1.83 3.67
N SER A 54 -12.49 2.33 4.89
CA SER A 54 -11.23 2.14 5.60
C SER A 54 -11.40 1.10 6.69
N ARG A 55 -10.95 -0.13 6.44
CA ARG A 55 -11.10 -1.21 7.44
C ARG A 55 -10.20 -1.01 8.65
N ARG A 56 -9.05 -0.38 8.47
CA ARG A 56 -8.16 0.07 9.55
C ARG A 56 -8.10 1.60 9.56
N ARG A 57 -7.90 2.19 10.73
CA ARG A 57 -7.63 3.63 10.84
C ARG A 57 -6.19 3.88 10.41
N ARG A 58 -6.00 4.60 9.32
CA ARG A 58 -4.69 5.06 8.83
C ARG A 58 -4.77 6.52 8.42
N ARG A 59 -3.68 7.25 8.63
CA ARG A 59 -3.55 8.62 8.15
C ARG A 59 -3.14 8.56 6.68
N ILE A 60 -4.05 8.96 5.80
CA ILE A 60 -3.81 9.00 4.35
C ILE A 60 -3.77 10.47 3.94
N ILE A 61 -2.66 10.88 3.33
CA ILE A 61 -2.51 12.23 2.78
C ILE A 61 -2.90 12.22 1.30
N PHE A 62 -2.38 11.26 0.54
CA PHE A 62 -2.65 11.08 -0.88
C PHE A 62 -2.41 9.61 -1.27
N ILE A 63 -3.19 9.10 -2.24
CA ILE A 63 -2.96 7.78 -2.85
C ILE A 63 -2.91 7.99 -4.36
N PRO A 64 -1.76 7.77 -5.01
CA PRO A 64 -1.69 7.66 -6.46
C PRO A 64 -2.59 6.50 -6.91
N THR A 65 -3.55 6.78 -7.78
CA THR A 65 -4.51 5.77 -8.26
C THR A 65 -4.95 6.06 -9.69
N THR A 66 -5.46 5.04 -10.37
CA THR A 66 -6.11 5.20 -11.67
C THR A 66 -7.61 5.44 -11.50
N TRP A 67 -8.24 6.04 -12.51
CA TRP A 67 -9.69 6.17 -12.56
C TRP A 67 -10.39 4.82 -12.39
N GLN A 68 -9.87 3.77 -13.03
CA GLN A 68 -10.45 2.43 -12.98
C GLN A 68 -10.38 1.83 -11.56
N LYS A 69 -9.24 1.94 -10.86
CA LYS A 69 -9.12 1.48 -9.47
C LYS A 69 -10.05 2.27 -8.55
N PHE A 70 -10.11 3.59 -8.73
CA PHE A 70 -10.95 4.47 -7.94
C PHE A 70 -12.45 4.13 -8.03
N VAL A 71 -13.03 4.03 -9.24
CA VAL A 71 -14.48 3.81 -9.39
C VAL A 71 -14.93 2.41 -8.95
N ASN A 72 -14.02 1.44 -8.92
CA ASN A 72 -14.31 0.05 -8.52
C ASN A 72 -13.89 -0.28 -7.08
N ALA A 73 -13.20 0.63 -6.38
CA ALA A 73 -12.71 0.36 -5.04
C ALA A 73 -13.86 0.27 -4.03
N ALA A 74 -13.99 -0.88 -3.36
CA ALA A 74 -14.87 -1.01 -2.20
C ALA A 74 -14.15 -0.67 -0.88
N GLU A 75 -12.81 -0.67 -0.89
CA GLU A 75 -11.96 -0.46 0.28
C GLU A 75 -10.64 0.18 -0.16
N ILE A 76 -9.98 0.92 0.73
CA ILE A 76 -8.80 1.73 0.41
C ILE A 76 -7.63 0.91 -0.17
N ASN A 77 -7.42 -0.34 0.23
CA ASN A 77 -6.32 -1.15 -0.34
C ASN A 77 -6.49 -1.44 -1.84
N TYR A 78 -7.66 -1.17 -2.43
CA TYR A 78 -7.87 -1.28 -3.87
C TYR A 78 -7.39 -0.05 -4.65
N LEU A 79 -7.06 1.05 -3.96
CA LEU A 79 -6.69 2.31 -4.61
C LEU A 79 -5.22 2.35 -5.04
N TYR A 80 -4.32 1.68 -4.35
CA TYR A 80 -2.87 1.80 -4.61
C TYR A 80 -2.47 1.29 -5.99
N ASP A 81 -1.58 2.04 -6.67
CA ASP A 81 -1.13 1.83 -8.05
C ASP A 81 0.39 1.94 -8.21
N ASP A 82 1.15 1.53 -7.20
CA ASP A 82 2.60 1.79 -7.17
C ASP A 82 3.42 0.90 -8.10
N SER A 83 3.15 -0.42 -8.16
CA SER A 83 3.84 -1.30 -9.11
C SER A 83 2.98 -2.46 -9.63
N PRO A 84 3.23 -2.91 -10.88
CA PRO A 84 2.62 -4.13 -11.42
C PRO A 84 2.99 -5.40 -10.63
N LEU A 85 4.12 -5.41 -9.92
CA LEU A 85 4.55 -6.54 -9.09
C LEU A 85 3.68 -6.64 -7.83
N GLU A 86 3.44 -5.51 -7.18
CA GLU A 86 2.50 -5.44 -6.07
C GLU A 86 1.10 -5.86 -6.49
N ASP A 87 0.60 -5.37 -7.63
CA ASP A 87 -0.75 -5.72 -8.09
C ASP A 87 -0.92 -7.23 -8.33
N ARG A 88 0.14 -7.91 -8.80
CA ARG A 88 0.15 -9.38 -8.94
C ARG A 88 0.06 -10.08 -7.59
N LEU A 89 0.86 -9.67 -6.60
CA LEU A 89 0.75 -10.23 -5.24
C LEU A 89 -0.59 -9.91 -4.59
N TRP A 90 -1.12 -8.71 -4.80
CA TRP A 90 -2.41 -8.29 -4.28
C TRP A 90 -3.54 -9.18 -4.81
N ALA A 91 -3.53 -9.53 -6.10
CA ALA A 91 -4.48 -10.46 -6.68
C ALA A 91 -4.46 -11.83 -5.96
N GLU A 92 -3.28 -12.36 -5.65
CA GLU A 92 -3.14 -13.60 -4.89
C GLU A 92 -3.63 -13.46 -3.45
N PHE A 93 -3.37 -12.35 -2.78
CA PHE A 93 -3.91 -12.09 -1.44
C PHE A 93 -5.43 -12.04 -1.44
N LYS A 94 -6.02 -11.47 -2.50
CA LYS A 94 -7.47 -11.49 -2.69
C LYS A 94 -7.99 -12.90 -2.87
N ARG A 95 -7.37 -13.69 -3.76
CA ARG A 95 -7.76 -15.08 -4.05
C ARG A 95 -7.67 -15.98 -2.83
N LEU A 96 -6.63 -15.80 -2.01
CA LEU A 96 -6.37 -16.59 -0.81
C LEU A 96 -7.02 -16.01 0.45
N GLU A 97 -7.78 -14.92 0.32
CA GLU A 97 -8.39 -14.19 1.43
C GLU A 97 -7.40 -13.81 2.54
N ILE A 98 -6.19 -13.42 2.14
CA ILE A 98 -5.16 -12.87 3.02
C ILE A 98 -5.47 -11.39 3.25
N SER A 99 -5.71 -10.99 4.49
CA SER A 99 -6.09 -9.62 4.85
C SER A 99 -4.88 -8.68 4.98
N ALA A 100 -4.08 -8.57 3.92
CA ALA A 100 -2.94 -7.67 3.86
C ALA A 100 -3.37 -6.19 3.82
N GLN A 101 -2.59 -5.29 4.43
CA GLN A 101 -2.66 -3.85 4.20
C GLN A 101 -1.63 -3.45 3.16
N ARG A 102 -2.04 -2.68 2.16
CA ARG A 102 -1.12 -2.07 1.19
C ARG A 102 -0.57 -0.77 1.75
N GLN A 103 0.71 -0.55 1.49
CA GLN A 103 1.42 0.71 1.73
C GLN A 103 1.25 1.24 3.15
N GLU A 104 1.50 0.36 4.12
CA GLU A 104 1.32 0.70 5.51
C GLU A 104 2.55 1.41 6.07
N PHE A 105 2.33 2.56 6.68
CA PHE A 105 3.37 3.28 7.41
C PHE A 105 3.34 2.89 8.88
N ILE A 106 4.45 2.34 9.37
CA ILE A 106 4.64 2.01 10.77
C ILE A 106 5.75 2.86 11.38
N ARG A 107 5.61 3.22 12.65
CA ARG A 107 6.61 4.02 13.36
C ARG A 107 7.37 3.17 14.37
N ILE A 108 8.69 3.05 14.20
CA ILE A 108 9.59 2.33 15.11
C ILE A 108 10.69 3.30 15.54
N ASN A 109 10.88 3.49 16.86
CA ASN A 109 11.97 4.31 17.42
C ASN A 109 12.18 5.69 16.79
N LYS A 110 11.08 6.36 16.40
CA LYS A 110 11.03 7.67 15.73
C LYS A 110 11.33 7.69 14.22
N THR A 111 11.44 6.53 13.59
CA THR A 111 11.54 6.38 12.13
C THR A 111 10.24 5.81 11.60
N ASP A 112 9.74 6.38 10.50
CA ASP A 112 8.59 5.86 9.79
C ASP A 112 9.07 4.94 8.67
N TYR A 113 8.55 3.72 8.63
CA TYR A 113 8.84 2.71 7.62
C TYR A 113 7.59 2.49 6.79
N ALA A 114 7.69 2.63 5.48
CA ALA A 114 6.66 2.22 4.52
C ALA A 114 6.88 0.74 4.18
N LEU A 115 5.83 -0.07 4.29
CA LEU A 115 5.81 -1.48 3.92
C LEU A 115 4.88 -1.66 2.71
N ASP A 116 5.30 -2.38 1.68
CA ASP A 116 4.46 -2.65 0.50
C ASP A 116 3.20 -3.40 0.93
N PHE A 117 3.38 -4.47 1.70
CA PHE A 117 2.29 -5.23 2.31
C PHE A 117 2.57 -5.63 3.75
N ALA A 118 1.59 -5.35 4.62
CA ALA A 118 1.60 -5.76 6.01
C ALA A 118 0.50 -6.80 6.30
N VAL A 119 0.90 -7.94 6.87
CA VAL A 119 0.00 -8.99 7.36
C VAL A 119 0.20 -9.18 8.86
N TYR A 120 -0.83 -8.84 9.63
CA TYR A 120 -0.82 -9.01 11.08
C TYR A 120 -1.16 -10.44 11.45
N CYS A 121 -0.23 -11.15 12.09
CA CYS A 121 -0.43 -12.51 12.57
C CYS A 121 -0.44 -12.55 14.11
N LYS A 122 -0.75 -13.72 14.69
CA LYS A 122 -0.88 -13.86 16.15
C LYS A 122 0.44 -13.78 16.92
N SER A 123 1.51 -14.35 16.34
CA SER A 123 2.82 -14.48 16.99
C SER A 123 3.90 -13.61 16.35
N GLY A 124 3.49 -12.56 15.63
CA GLY A 124 4.36 -11.64 14.91
C GLY A 124 3.63 -11.03 13.72
N ASN A 125 4.24 -10.04 13.08
CA ASN A 125 3.72 -9.44 11.86
C ASN A 125 4.60 -9.85 10.68
N LEU A 126 4.04 -9.81 9.48
CA LEU A 126 4.73 -10.14 8.25
C LEU A 126 4.74 -8.93 7.34
N ASP A 127 5.93 -8.50 6.97
CA ASP A 127 6.24 -7.51 5.95
C ASP A 127 6.57 -8.25 4.65
N ILE A 128 5.88 -7.93 3.55
CA ILE A 128 6.10 -8.53 2.24
C ILE A 128 6.40 -7.41 1.25
N GLU A 129 7.62 -7.40 0.73
CA GLU A 129 8.14 -6.37 -0.16
C GLU A 129 8.33 -6.93 -1.57
N THR A 130 8.04 -6.11 -2.58
CA THR A 130 8.35 -6.41 -3.99
C THR A 130 9.51 -5.56 -4.47
N ASP A 131 10.65 -6.21 -4.63
CA ASP A 131 11.87 -5.59 -5.11
C ASP A 131 11.90 -5.65 -6.64
N GLY A 132 11.65 -4.53 -7.33
CA GLY A 132 12.02 -4.42 -8.74
C GLY A 132 13.53 -4.61 -8.90
N ASP A 133 14.00 -5.34 -9.92
CA ASP A 133 15.40 -5.78 -10.09
C ASP A 133 16.47 -4.65 -10.21
N MET A 134 16.14 -3.39 -9.91
CA MET A 134 17.05 -2.25 -9.88
C MET A 134 17.92 -2.23 -8.60
N TRP A 135 18.50 -3.38 -8.24
CA TRP A 135 19.33 -3.55 -7.04
C TRP A 135 20.80 -3.71 -7.39
N HIS A 136 21.46 -2.60 -7.72
CA HIS A 136 22.92 -2.53 -7.56
C HIS A 136 23.21 -2.13 -6.11
N SER A 137 23.60 -3.10 -5.29
CA SER A 137 23.98 -2.90 -3.89
C SER A 137 25.21 -2.00 -3.79
N THR A 138 25.00 -0.75 -3.39
CA THR A 138 26.08 0.10 -2.90
C THR A 138 26.34 -0.19 -1.42
N PRO A 139 27.59 -0.10 -0.92
CA PRO A 139 27.92 -0.37 0.49
C PRO A 139 27.10 0.47 1.49
N GLU A 140 26.74 1.69 1.11
CA GLU A 140 25.93 2.61 1.90
C GLU A 140 24.49 2.09 2.06
N ARG A 141 23.88 1.61 0.98
CA ARG A 141 22.53 1.01 1.01
C ARG A 141 22.48 -0.28 1.81
N SER A 142 23.54 -1.09 1.76
CA SER A 142 23.63 -2.30 2.59
C SER A 142 23.59 -1.99 4.09
N ARG A 143 24.14 -0.84 4.53
CA ARG A 143 24.05 -0.42 5.94
C ARG A 143 22.65 0.02 6.31
N GLU A 144 22.00 0.80 5.45
CA GLU A 144 20.63 1.27 5.66
C GLU A 144 19.64 0.10 5.70
N ASP A 145 19.79 -0.87 4.80
CA ASP A 145 18.99 -2.11 4.79
C ASP A 145 19.20 -2.93 6.06
N ASN A 146 20.44 -3.06 6.55
CA ASN A 146 20.71 -3.76 7.81
C ASN A 146 20.05 -3.06 9.01
N ILE A 147 20.10 -1.73 9.08
CA ILE A 147 19.45 -0.96 10.14
C ILE A 147 17.93 -1.14 10.08
N ARG A 148 17.35 -1.05 8.88
CA ARG A 148 15.92 -1.29 8.64
C ARG A 148 15.50 -2.68 9.10
N ASN A 149 16.20 -3.71 8.65
CA ASN A 149 15.88 -5.11 8.96
C ASN A 149 15.95 -5.40 10.46
N ASN A 150 17.01 -4.91 11.12
CA ASN A 150 17.14 -5.06 12.57
C ASN A 150 16.01 -4.34 13.33
N ALA A 151 15.61 -3.15 12.90
CA ALA A 151 14.53 -2.40 13.53
C ALA A 151 13.17 -3.11 13.37
N LEU A 152 12.86 -3.59 12.16
CA LEU A 152 11.64 -4.34 11.86
C LEU A 152 11.59 -5.64 12.66
N GLN A 153 12.68 -6.42 12.66
CA GLN A 153 12.77 -7.68 13.40
C GLN A 153 12.62 -7.46 14.91
N ALA A 154 13.29 -6.45 15.49
CA ALA A 154 13.15 -6.11 16.90
C ALA A 154 11.73 -5.67 17.27
N ALA A 155 10.98 -5.11 16.32
CA ALA A 155 9.57 -4.75 16.46
C ALA A 155 8.60 -5.91 16.17
N GLY A 156 9.10 -7.13 15.95
CA GLY A 156 8.28 -8.33 15.73
C GLY A 156 7.80 -8.51 14.29
N TRP A 157 8.45 -7.86 13.31
CA TRP A 157 8.17 -8.04 11.89
C TRP A 157 9.13 -9.07 11.29
N TYR A 158 8.55 -10.10 10.68
CA TYR A 158 9.24 -11.00 9.78
C TYR A 158 9.16 -10.43 8.37
N GLN A 159 10.26 -10.39 7.63
CA GLN A 159 10.28 -9.84 6.27
C GLN A 159 10.43 -10.93 5.21
N LEU A 160 9.63 -10.82 4.16
CA LEU A 160 9.81 -11.54 2.89
C LEU A 160 9.97 -10.52 1.78
N ARG A 161 10.93 -10.76 0.89
CA ARG A 161 11.24 -9.88 -0.22
C ARG A 161 11.32 -10.71 -1.48
N PHE A 162 10.52 -10.32 -2.48
CA PHE A 162 10.42 -11.04 -3.75
C PHE A 162 10.88 -10.15 -4.89
N ASN A 163 11.81 -10.64 -5.69
CA ASN A 163 12.27 -9.94 -6.88
C ASN A 163 11.30 -10.10 -8.06
N THR A 164 11.49 -9.32 -9.13
CA THR A 164 10.63 -9.38 -10.33
C THR A 164 10.49 -10.81 -10.85
N LYS A 165 11.60 -11.56 -10.95
CA LYS A 165 11.59 -12.93 -11.47
C LYS A 165 10.73 -13.86 -10.60
N GLN A 166 10.84 -13.75 -9.28
CA GLN A 166 10.04 -14.55 -8.37
C GLN A 166 8.55 -14.23 -8.49
N VAL A 167 8.19 -12.94 -8.53
CA VAL A 167 6.79 -12.50 -8.66
C VAL A 167 6.21 -12.87 -10.03
N CYS A 168 6.97 -12.73 -11.11
CA CYS A 168 6.50 -12.98 -12.47
C CYS A 168 6.46 -14.47 -12.84
N GLU A 169 7.46 -15.25 -12.42
CA GLU A 169 7.65 -16.64 -12.88
C GLU A 169 7.40 -17.68 -11.80
N LYS A 170 7.49 -17.32 -10.52
CA LYS A 170 7.46 -18.26 -9.39
C LYS A 170 6.39 -17.90 -8.35
N MET A 171 5.31 -17.25 -8.79
CA MET A 171 4.22 -16.83 -7.91
C MET A 171 3.60 -18.02 -7.17
N ALA A 172 3.09 -19.00 -7.93
CA ALA A 172 2.38 -20.16 -7.38
C ALA A 172 3.32 -21.18 -6.71
N ASP A 173 4.54 -21.32 -7.22
CA ASP A 173 5.46 -22.37 -6.77
C ASP A 173 6.37 -21.93 -5.60
N TYR A 174 6.56 -20.63 -5.42
CA TYR A 174 7.47 -20.10 -4.38
C TYR A 174 6.86 -18.98 -3.55
N CYS A 175 6.40 -17.88 -4.16
CA CYS A 175 5.99 -16.69 -3.41
C CYS A 175 4.79 -16.99 -2.50
N VAL A 176 3.69 -17.48 -3.08
CA VAL A 176 2.47 -17.82 -2.36
C VAL A 176 2.71 -18.91 -1.30
N PRO A 177 3.36 -20.05 -1.62
CA PRO A 177 3.74 -21.05 -0.62
C PRO A 177 4.55 -20.47 0.54
N LYS A 178 5.54 -19.62 0.24
CA LYS A 178 6.40 -19.05 1.28
C LYS A 178 5.65 -18.08 2.19
N ILE A 179 4.77 -17.27 1.62
CA ILE A 179 3.90 -16.35 2.38
C ILE A 179 2.96 -17.16 3.28
N ALA A 180 2.29 -18.18 2.73
CA ALA A 180 1.37 -19.03 3.48
C ALA A 180 2.07 -19.80 4.62
N GLU A 181 3.25 -20.37 4.35
CA GLU A 181 4.10 -21.03 5.36
C GLU A 181 4.44 -20.06 6.49
N THR A 182 4.87 -18.85 6.15
CA THR A 182 5.29 -17.84 7.12
C THR A 182 4.11 -17.35 7.97
N ILE A 183 2.96 -17.06 7.35
CA ILE A 183 1.72 -16.73 8.07
C ILE A 183 1.35 -17.87 9.05
N ASN A 184 1.42 -19.11 8.59
CA ASN A 184 1.10 -20.27 9.42
C ASN A 184 2.10 -20.45 10.57
N HIS A 185 3.39 -20.21 10.33
CA HIS A 185 4.41 -20.22 11.37
C HIS A 185 4.16 -19.13 12.42
N LEU A 186 3.76 -17.93 11.99
CA LEU A 186 3.43 -16.79 12.86
C LEU A 186 2.05 -16.88 13.52
N GLY A 187 1.47 -18.09 13.63
CA GLY A 187 0.21 -18.28 14.36
C GLY A 187 -1.06 -17.99 13.55
N GLY A 188 -0.96 -17.68 12.26
CA GLY A 188 -2.09 -17.36 11.38
C GLY A 188 -2.51 -15.88 11.49
N ILE A 189 -3.33 -15.44 10.53
CA ILE A 189 -3.79 -14.05 10.42
C ILE A 189 -4.66 -13.68 11.62
N ALA A 190 -4.36 -12.55 12.27
CA ALA A 190 -5.11 -12.05 13.41
C ALA A 190 -6.34 -11.25 12.96
N GLU A 191 -7.52 -11.87 12.97
CA GLU A 191 -8.80 -11.21 12.66
C GLU A 191 -9.37 -10.45 13.87
N ASP A 192 -9.20 -10.98 15.08
CA ASP A 192 -9.47 -10.30 16.36
C ASP A 192 -8.47 -10.74 17.46
N LYS A 193 -8.53 -10.19 18.67
CA LYS A 193 -7.59 -10.53 19.76
C LYS A 193 -7.83 -11.91 20.41
N PHE A 194 -9.05 -12.45 20.32
CA PHE A 194 -9.52 -13.61 21.09
C PHE A 194 -9.74 -14.88 20.27
N SER A 195 -9.76 -14.80 18.93
CA SER A 195 -9.90 -15.93 18.02
C SER A 195 -8.57 -16.62 17.73
N PHE A 196 -8.62 -17.87 17.24
CA PHE A 196 -7.44 -18.50 16.64
C PHE A 196 -7.10 -17.81 15.33
N GLY A 197 -5.80 -17.66 15.02
CA GLY A 197 -5.38 -17.02 13.78
C GLY A 197 -5.78 -17.85 12.55
N LYS A 198 -6.33 -17.20 11.52
CA LYS A 198 -6.72 -17.86 10.27
C LYS A 198 -5.47 -18.41 9.58
N LYS A 199 -5.38 -19.74 9.49
CA LYS A 199 -4.32 -20.43 8.75
C LYS A 199 -4.64 -20.44 7.26
N ILE A 200 -3.60 -20.39 6.44
CA ILE A 200 -3.73 -20.48 4.99
C ILE A 200 -3.49 -21.94 4.58
N ASN A 201 -4.50 -22.56 3.97
CA ASN A 201 -4.40 -23.90 3.40
C ASN A 201 -4.49 -23.83 1.87
N LEU A 202 -3.35 -24.06 1.21
CA LEU A 202 -3.24 -24.00 -0.25
C LEU A 202 -3.83 -25.22 -0.98
N LYS A 203 -4.22 -26.28 -0.26
CA LYS A 203 -4.77 -27.52 -0.84
C LYS A 203 -6.29 -27.58 -0.91
N SER A 204 -7.00 -26.56 -0.41
CA SER A 204 -8.46 -26.54 -0.44
C SER A 204 -8.95 -26.07 -1.82
N PRO A 205 -9.91 -26.75 -2.46
CA PRO A 205 -10.48 -26.29 -3.72
C PRO A 205 -11.26 -25.00 -3.47
N GLN A 206 -10.66 -23.86 -3.81
CA GLN A 206 -11.32 -22.57 -3.73
C GLN A 206 -12.16 -22.40 -5.00
N ILE A 207 -13.47 -22.16 -4.83
CA ILE A 207 -14.38 -21.80 -5.92
C ILE A 207 -13.95 -20.43 -6.40
N TYR A 208 -13.22 -20.41 -7.50
CA TYR A 208 -12.79 -19.19 -8.17
C TYR A 208 -14.00 -18.52 -8.85
N GLN A 209 -14.35 -17.32 -8.41
CA GLN A 209 -15.13 -16.38 -9.22
C GLN A 209 -14.13 -15.50 -9.98
N ALA A 210 -14.11 -15.62 -11.31
CA ALA A 210 -13.27 -14.80 -12.17
C ALA A 210 -13.50 -13.31 -11.88
N GLY A 211 -12.41 -12.59 -11.64
CA GLY A 211 -12.41 -11.15 -11.47
C GLY A 211 -12.27 -10.44 -12.81
N LEU A 212 -12.71 -9.19 -12.87
CA LEU A 212 -12.69 -8.36 -14.09
C LEU A 212 -11.28 -8.11 -14.67
N PHE A 213 -10.21 -8.56 -14.01
CA PHE A 213 -8.83 -8.45 -14.46
C PHE A 213 -8.28 -9.73 -15.12
N ASP A 214 -9.10 -10.77 -15.23
CA ASP A 214 -8.73 -12.04 -15.87
C ASP A 214 -8.99 -12.05 -17.39
N THR A 215 -9.37 -10.90 -17.96
CA THR A 215 -9.50 -10.74 -19.42
C THR A 215 -8.19 -10.30 -20.05
N LYS A 216 -7.50 -11.31 -20.60
CA LYS A 216 -6.48 -11.32 -21.68
C LYS A 216 -5.50 -10.15 -21.81
#